data_AF-A0AAV8C2T9-F1
#
_entry.id   AF-A0AAV8C2T9-F1
#
_cell.length_a   1.000
_cell.length_b   1.000
_cell.length_c   1.000
_cell.angle_alpha   90.00
_cell.angle_beta   90.00
_cell.angle_gamma   90.00
#
_symmetry.space_group_name_H-M   'P 1'
#
loop_
_entity.id
_entity.type
_entity.pdbx_description
1 polymer ?
#
loop_
_entity_poly.entity_id
_entity_poly.type
_entity_poly.pdbx_seq_one_letter_code
_entity_poly.pdbx_strand_id
1 'polypeptide(L)'
;MRFSMKFRSLITTNNKLHFKREGVGSIITSSLYDQMLPHRNPFYTHEAFIKAASSFPAFGTTGNVATRKRELAAFFGQTSHETTGGTPGSSDANTYGYYFIEELNKNDDAPYYGRGPMQITHKYNYEQASKAIGLGNALVDNPGMVSQDPVIAFKTAIWYWMTAQGAKPSCHDVMTGKWTPTNDDRAKNRLPGYGLTTNIINGAWFRVR
;
A
#
# COMPACT_ATOMS: atom_id res chain seq x y z
N MET A 1 -40.55 -7.70 -65.51
CA MET A 1 -41.04 -6.56 -64.68
C MET A 1 -40.38 -6.70 -63.31
N ARG A 2 -39.18 -6.12 -63.13
CA ARG A 2 -38.86 -4.82 -62.49
C ARG A 2 -38.71 -4.89 -60.96
N PHE A 3 -37.50 -4.50 -60.51
CA PHE A 3 -37.03 -3.97 -59.20
C PHE A 3 -36.90 -4.95 -58.02
N SER A 4 -35.70 -5.27 -57.51
CA SER A 4 -34.62 -4.47 -56.86
C SER A 4 -34.98 -3.97 -55.44
N MET A 5 -34.35 -4.59 -54.43
CA MET A 5 -33.54 -3.87 -53.42
C MET A 5 -32.76 -4.86 -52.54
N LYS A 6 -31.43 -4.88 -52.69
CA LYS A 6 -30.50 -5.45 -51.70
C LYS A 6 -30.36 -4.44 -50.56
N PHE A 7 -30.90 -4.74 -49.38
CA PHE A 7 -30.50 -4.07 -48.15
C PHE A 7 -29.25 -4.79 -47.59
N ARG A 8 -28.09 -4.14 -47.69
CA ARG A 8 -26.90 -4.48 -46.91
C ARG A 8 -27.15 -4.07 -45.46
N SER A 9 -27.26 -5.03 -44.55
CA SER A 9 -27.08 -4.78 -43.13
C SER A 9 -25.58 -4.80 -42.82
N LEU A 10 -24.97 -3.62 -42.70
CA LEU A 10 -23.76 -3.43 -41.92
C LEU A 10 -24.23 -3.05 -40.52
N ILE A 11 -24.29 -4.01 -39.60
CA ILE A 11 -24.35 -3.73 -38.17
C ILE A 11 -23.11 -4.35 -37.53
N THR A 12 -22.13 -3.45 -37.40
CA THR A 12 -21.39 -3.17 -36.17
C THR A 12 -20.63 -4.34 -35.54
N THR A 13 -19.33 -4.34 -35.83
CA THR A 13 -18.25 -4.91 -35.04
C THR A 13 -18.56 -4.84 -33.54
N ASN A 14 -18.57 -6.00 -32.89
CA ASN A 14 -18.59 -6.15 -31.44
C ASN A 14 -17.39 -5.41 -30.84
N ASN A 15 -17.57 -4.13 -30.51
CA ASN A 15 -16.76 -3.45 -29.52
C ASN A 15 -17.06 -4.12 -28.18
N LYS A 16 -16.36 -5.23 -27.91
CA LYS A 16 -16.03 -5.56 -26.52
C LYS A 16 -15.20 -4.39 -26.03
N LEU A 17 -15.88 -3.39 -25.44
CA LEU A 17 -15.28 -2.48 -24.48
C LEU A 17 -14.70 -3.39 -23.39
N HIS A 18 -13.44 -3.79 -23.56
CA HIS A 18 -12.62 -4.21 -22.46
C HIS A 18 -12.52 -2.97 -21.57
N PHE A 19 -13.45 -2.86 -20.61
CA PHE A 19 -13.27 -2.00 -19.46
C PHE A 19 -12.01 -2.53 -18.76
N LYS A 20 -10.85 -2.00 -19.17
CA LYS A 20 -9.58 -2.25 -18.50
C LYS A 20 -9.82 -1.74 -17.10
N ARG A 21 -9.95 -2.64 -16.11
CA ARG A 21 -10.03 -2.23 -14.71
C ARG A 21 -8.85 -1.31 -14.48
N GLU A 22 -9.15 -0.04 -14.21
CA GLU A 22 -8.11 0.93 -13.92
C GLU A 22 -7.45 0.50 -12.61
N GLY A 23 -6.22 -0.02 -12.73
CA GLY A 23 -5.39 -0.30 -11.57
C GLY A 23 -4.90 1.00 -10.93
N VAL A 24 -4.14 0.85 -9.84
CA VAL A 24 -3.59 1.99 -9.08
C VAL A 24 -2.82 3.00 -9.95
N GLY A 25 -2.23 2.54 -11.06
CA GLY A 25 -1.50 3.38 -12.02
C GLY A 25 -2.34 4.44 -12.75
N SER A 26 -3.69 4.38 -12.73
CA SER A 26 -4.51 5.48 -13.25
C SER A 26 -4.57 6.69 -12.30
N ILE A 27 -4.29 6.47 -11.01
CA ILE A 27 -4.24 7.51 -9.98
C ILE A 27 -2.79 7.90 -9.72
N ILE A 28 -1.93 6.92 -9.45
CA ILE A 28 -0.50 7.12 -9.16
C ILE A 28 0.26 6.93 -10.47
N THR A 29 0.34 7.99 -11.26
CA THR A 29 1.19 8.04 -12.44
C THR A 29 2.66 8.13 -12.04
N SER A 30 3.61 7.80 -12.93
CA SER A 30 5.04 7.94 -12.62
C SER A 30 5.39 9.38 -12.24
N SER A 31 4.85 10.36 -12.96
CA SER A 31 5.08 11.78 -12.66
C SER A 31 4.54 12.19 -11.30
N LEU A 32 3.35 11.72 -10.90
CA LEU A 32 2.80 12.00 -9.59
C LEU A 32 3.62 11.31 -8.49
N TYR A 33 4.06 10.08 -8.73
CA TYR A 33 4.92 9.35 -7.81
C TYR A 33 6.25 10.09 -7.58
N ASP A 34 6.88 10.59 -8.65
CA ASP A 34 8.10 11.41 -8.57
C ASP A 34 7.87 12.73 -7.83
N GLN A 35 6.73 13.38 -8.05
CA GLN A 35 6.35 14.60 -7.35
C GLN A 35 6.07 14.36 -5.85
N MET A 36 5.44 13.23 -5.51
CA MET A 36 5.14 12.86 -4.13
C MET A 36 6.40 12.47 -3.34
N LEU A 37 7.37 11.84 -4.02
CA LEU A 37 8.56 11.25 -3.41
C LEU A 37 9.84 11.75 -4.11
N PRO A 38 10.14 13.06 -4.04
CA PRO A 38 11.23 13.67 -4.81
C PRO A 38 12.62 13.29 -4.31
N HIS A 39 12.77 12.96 -3.02
CA HIS A 39 14.06 12.63 -2.38
C HIS A 39 14.19 11.15 -2.00
N ARG A 40 13.31 10.29 -2.51
CA ARG A 40 13.30 8.85 -2.19
C ARG A 40 14.60 8.16 -2.62
N ASN A 41 14.86 7.03 -1.99
CA ASN A 41 15.87 6.08 -2.45
C ASN A 41 15.51 5.53 -3.85
N PRO A 42 16.44 5.49 -4.82
CA PRO A 42 16.22 4.92 -6.15
C PRO A 42 15.72 3.47 -6.15
N PHE A 43 15.96 2.72 -5.07
CA PHE A 43 15.39 1.39 -4.85
C PHE A 43 13.86 1.37 -5.02
N TYR A 44 13.14 2.39 -4.53
CA TYR A 44 11.69 2.45 -4.57
C TYR A 44 11.17 3.02 -5.90
N THR A 45 11.16 2.18 -6.94
CA THR A 45 10.67 2.56 -8.27
C THR A 45 9.15 2.54 -8.36
N HIS A 46 8.61 3.42 -9.21
CA HIS A 46 7.17 3.43 -9.54
C HIS A 46 6.72 2.09 -10.13
N GLU A 47 7.54 1.49 -11.00
CA GLU A 47 7.27 0.18 -11.60
C GLU A 47 7.13 -0.92 -10.53
N ALA A 48 8.04 -0.95 -9.55
CA ALA A 48 7.98 -1.94 -8.46
C ALA A 48 6.70 -1.79 -7.63
N PHE A 49 6.30 -0.55 -7.33
CA PHE A 49 5.03 -0.25 -6.66
C PHE A 49 3.83 -0.75 -7.47
N ILE A 50 3.75 -0.44 -8.77
CA ILE A 50 2.64 -0.88 -9.62
C ILE A 50 2.59 -2.41 -9.73
N LYS A 51 3.74 -3.07 -9.86
CA LYS A 51 3.83 -4.53 -9.91
C LYS A 51 3.38 -5.16 -8.60
N ALA A 52 3.80 -4.62 -7.46
CA ALA A 52 3.34 -5.08 -6.14
C ALA A 52 1.83 -4.88 -5.96
N ALA A 53 1.31 -3.68 -6.26
CA ALA A 53 -0.10 -3.35 -6.17
C ALA A 53 -1.00 -4.26 -7.03
N SER A 54 -0.51 -4.71 -8.19
CA SER A 54 -1.24 -5.66 -9.04
C SER A 54 -1.52 -7.03 -8.36
N SER A 55 -0.75 -7.38 -7.33
CA SER A 55 -0.96 -8.60 -6.54
C SER A 55 -2.05 -8.44 -5.48
N PHE A 56 -2.57 -7.23 -5.26
CA PHE A 56 -3.62 -6.92 -4.28
C PHE A 56 -4.78 -6.17 -4.96
N PRO A 57 -5.68 -6.88 -5.67
CA PRO A 57 -6.63 -6.24 -6.59
C PRO A 57 -7.63 -5.27 -5.98
N ALA A 58 -7.80 -5.25 -4.65
CA ALA A 58 -8.66 -4.33 -3.90
C ALA A 58 -7.95 -3.04 -3.44
N PHE A 59 -6.62 -3.07 -3.35
CA PHE A 59 -5.80 -1.95 -2.88
C PHE A 59 -5.83 -0.79 -3.89
N GLY A 60 -6.28 0.39 -3.47
CA GLY A 60 -6.37 1.59 -4.30
C GLY A 60 -7.42 1.51 -5.42
N THR A 61 -8.26 0.47 -5.42
CA THR A 61 -9.29 0.20 -6.44
C THR A 61 -10.68 0.02 -5.83
N THR A 62 -10.82 0.16 -4.52
CA THR A 62 -12.08 0.02 -3.79
C THR A 62 -12.80 1.37 -3.66
N GLY A 63 -14.11 1.38 -3.93
CA GLY A 63 -14.96 2.57 -3.79
C GLY A 63 -14.80 3.58 -4.92
N ASN A 64 -15.29 4.80 -4.70
CA ASN A 64 -15.23 5.87 -5.70
C ASN A 64 -13.79 6.45 -5.83
N VAL A 65 -13.57 7.32 -6.81
CA VAL A 65 -12.24 7.92 -7.06
C VAL A 65 -11.68 8.64 -5.83
N ALA A 66 -12.52 9.33 -5.05
CA ALA A 66 -12.08 10.03 -3.84
C ALA A 66 -11.62 9.04 -2.76
N THR A 67 -12.35 7.93 -2.54
CA THR A 67 -11.94 6.86 -1.63
C THR A 67 -10.62 6.23 -2.06
N ARG A 68 -10.46 5.92 -3.36
CA ARG A 68 -9.23 5.35 -3.91
C ARG A 68 -8.02 6.27 -3.73
N LYS A 69 -8.18 7.57 -4.06
CA LYS A 69 -7.15 8.59 -3.82
C LYS A 69 -6.80 8.71 -2.33
N ARG A 70 -7.81 8.69 -1.45
CA ARG A 70 -7.61 8.79 0.00
C ARG A 70 -6.84 7.60 0.55
N GLU A 71 -7.20 6.37 0.15
CA GLU A 71 -6.48 5.17 0.57
C GLU A 71 -5.01 5.25 0.16
N LEU A 72 -4.74 5.59 -1.10
CA LEU A 72 -3.38 5.68 -1.62
C LEU A 72 -2.58 6.80 -0.93
N ALA A 73 -3.18 7.97 -0.75
CA ALA A 73 -2.55 9.06 0.00
C ALA A 73 -2.23 8.65 1.44
N ALA A 74 -3.11 7.90 2.11
CA ALA A 74 -2.88 7.43 3.46
C ALA A 74 -1.79 6.35 3.53
N PHE A 75 -1.77 5.41 2.58
CA PHE A 75 -0.73 4.40 2.48
C PHE A 75 0.64 5.06 2.30
N PHE A 76 0.78 5.98 1.34
CA PHE A 76 2.02 6.73 1.12
C PHE A 76 2.38 7.63 2.30
N GLY A 77 1.40 8.27 2.95
CA GLY A 77 1.66 9.08 4.15
C GLY A 77 2.28 8.28 5.29
N GLN A 78 1.71 7.11 5.61
CA GLN A 78 2.23 6.25 6.69
C GLN A 78 3.59 5.66 6.33
N THR A 79 3.72 5.08 5.15
CA THR A 79 4.99 4.45 4.72
C THR A 79 6.11 5.47 4.52
N SER A 80 5.80 6.69 4.10
CA SER A 80 6.76 7.81 4.08
C SER A 80 7.23 8.16 5.49
N HIS A 81 6.34 8.16 6.49
CA HIS A 81 6.72 8.39 7.89
C HIS A 81 7.69 7.31 8.39
N GLU A 82 7.40 6.02 8.13
CA GLU A 82 8.25 4.91 8.58
C GLU A 82 9.66 4.91 7.94
N THR A 83 9.84 5.60 6.81
CA THR A 83 11.08 5.57 6.02
C THR A 83 11.68 6.96 5.81
N THR A 84 11.23 7.96 6.57
CA THR A 84 11.60 9.35 6.33
C THR A 84 13.07 9.64 6.64
N GLY A 85 13.72 10.37 5.74
CA GLY A 85 15.01 11.02 5.98
C GLY A 85 14.86 12.49 6.40
N GLY A 86 13.62 12.97 6.57
CA GLY A 86 13.32 14.37 6.83
C GLY A 86 13.69 14.80 8.24
N THR A 87 14.22 16.02 8.37
CA THR A 87 14.54 16.58 9.69
C THR A 87 13.29 17.19 10.32
N PRO A 88 12.87 16.79 11.54
CA PRO A 88 11.72 17.38 12.21
C PRO A 88 11.83 18.91 12.32
N GLY A 89 10.75 19.62 11.97
CA GLY A 89 10.70 21.09 12.00
C GLY A 89 11.27 21.79 10.77
N SER A 90 11.91 21.08 9.84
CA SER A 90 12.27 21.64 8.53
C SER A 90 11.03 21.87 7.66
N SER A 91 11.07 22.90 6.82
CA SER A 91 9.95 23.27 5.93
C SER A 91 9.65 22.22 4.87
N ASP A 92 10.62 21.37 4.55
CA ASP A 92 10.57 20.32 3.53
C ASP A 92 10.58 18.89 4.13
N ALA A 93 10.47 18.74 5.46
CA ALA A 93 10.57 17.44 6.15
C ALA A 93 9.72 16.33 5.51
N ASN A 94 8.51 16.69 5.06
CA ASN A 94 7.53 15.74 4.50
C ASN A 94 7.86 15.27 3.07
N THR A 95 8.91 15.80 2.45
CA THR A 95 9.33 15.44 1.06
C THR A 95 10.37 14.32 1.02
N TYR A 96 10.84 13.86 2.18
CA TYR A 96 11.87 12.82 2.34
C TYR A 96 11.31 11.45 2.70
N GLY A 97 10.04 11.18 2.39
CA GLY A 97 9.49 9.83 2.48
C GLY A 97 10.25 8.85 1.58
N TYR A 98 10.29 7.57 1.96
CA TYR A 98 10.98 6.52 1.19
C TYR A 98 12.50 6.73 1.06
N TYR A 99 13.12 7.40 2.02
CA TYR A 99 14.57 7.63 2.04
C TYR A 99 15.33 6.39 2.52
N PHE A 100 14.85 5.75 3.59
CA PHE A 100 15.46 4.55 4.15
C PHE A 100 14.77 3.27 3.65
N ILE A 101 15.60 2.23 3.44
CA ILE A 101 15.13 0.87 3.10
C ILE A 101 15.05 -0.01 4.35
N GLU A 102 16.02 0.14 5.25
CA GLU A 102 16.16 -0.64 6.47
C GLU A 102 16.21 0.31 7.67
N GLU A 103 15.80 -0.17 8.84
CA GLU A 103 15.95 0.57 10.08
C GLU A 103 17.43 0.87 10.38
N LEU A 104 17.68 1.98 11.05
CA LEU A 104 19.04 2.42 11.37
C LEU A 104 19.67 1.61 12.51
N ASN A 105 18.90 1.36 13.59
CA ASN A 105 19.34 0.53 14.70
C ASN A 105 18.84 -0.90 14.52
N LYS A 106 19.71 -1.79 14.03
CA LYS A 106 19.36 -3.17 13.67
C LYS A 106 19.53 -4.16 14.82
N ASN A 107 20.07 -3.73 15.95
CA ASN A 107 20.55 -4.62 17.01
C ASN A 107 19.40 -5.26 17.79
N ASP A 108 18.29 -4.56 17.94
CA ASP A 108 17.20 -4.97 18.83
C ASP A 108 16.37 -6.12 18.23
N ASP A 109 16.32 -6.23 16.89
CA ASP A 109 15.45 -7.15 16.18
C ASP A 109 16.18 -8.04 15.15
N ALA A 110 17.51 -8.08 15.16
CA ALA A 110 18.28 -8.92 14.24
C ALA A 110 17.88 -10.42 14.32
N PRO A 111 17.73 -11.12 13.17
CA PRO A 111 17.89 -10.65 11.79
C PRO A 111 16.62 -10.03 11.16
N TYR A 112 15.52 -9.96 11.92
CA TYR A 112 14.18 -9.53 11.51
C TYR A 112 13.89 -8.06 11.86
N TYR A 113 14.91 -7.21 11.75
CA TYR A 113 14.78 -5.77 11.87
C TYR A 113 13.88 -5.15 10.79
N GLY A 114 13.45 -3.91 11.00
CA GLY A 114 12.61 -3.16 10.08
C GLY A 114 13.17 -3.06 8.67
N ARG A 115 12.37 -3.48 7.68
CA ARG A 115 12.69 -3.34 6.25
C ARG A 115 11.47 -2.94 5.42
N GLY A 116 11.75 -2.25 4.32
CA GLY A 116 10.78 -1.82 3.32
C GLY A 116 9.87 -0.67 3.79
N PRO A 117 8.84 -0.33 2.99
CA PRO A 117 8.03 0.87 3.22
C PRO A 117 7.24 0.87 4.54
N MET A 118 6.87 -0.31 5.04
CA MET A 118 6.14 -0.45 6.32
C MET A 118 7.06 -0.86 7.48
N GLN A 119 8.39 -0.89 7.25
CA GLN A 119 9.37 -1.35 8.24
C GLN A 119 8.91 -2.62 8.95
N ILE A 120 8.61 -3.69 8.20
CA ILE A 120 8.14 -4.93 8.82
C ILE A 120 9.24 -5.49 9.74
N THR A 121 8.88 -5.74 11.00
CA THR A 121 9.81 -6.15 12.07
C THR A 121 9.30 -7.40 12.77
N HIS A 122 10.20 -8.17 13.35
CA HIS A 122 9.99 -9.46 14.04
C HIS A 122 9.69 -10.65 13.12
N LYS A 123 10.23 -11.82 13.50
CA LYS A 123 10.12 -13.08 12.74
C LYS A 123 8.69 -13.44 12.33
N TYR A 124 7.72 -13.25 13.24
CA TYR A 124 6.32 -13.63 12.99
C TYR A 124 5.67 -12.78 11.87
N ASN A 125 6.08 -11.53 11.68
CA ASN A 125 5.60 -10.69 10.58
C ASN A 125 6.24 -11.11 9.26
N TYR A 126 7.55 -11.39 9.25
CA TYR A 126 8.23 -11.93 8.07
C TYR A 126 7.61 -13.26 7.63
N GLU A 127 7.29 -14.16 8.56
CA GLU A 127 6.63 -15.43 8.28
C GLU A 127 5.24 -15.24 7.64
N GLN A 128 4.39 -14.43 8.28
CA GLN A 128 3.04 -14.19 7.76
C GLN A 128 3.06 -13.48 6.41
N ALA A 129 3.92 -12.47 6.24
CA ALA A 129 4.11 -11.78 4.98
C ALA A 129 4.59 -12.74 3.89
N SER A 130 5.60 -13.56 4.17
CA SER A 130 6.16 -14.51 3.20
C SER A 130 5.11 -15.47 2.67
N LYS A 131 4.30 -16.05 3.56
CA LYS A 131 3.19 -16.93 3.19
C LYS A 131 2.13 -16.18 2.37
N ALA A 132 1.72 -15.00 2.83
CA ALA A 132 0.65 -14.24 2.19
C ALA A 132 1.02 -13.75 0.76
N ILE A 133 2.30 -13.47 0.51
CA ILE A 133 2.77 -13.01 -0.81
C ILE A 133 3.27 -14.15 -1.71
N GLY A 134 3.07 -15.41 -1.29
CA GLY A 134 3.34 -16.60 -2.09
C GLY A 134 4.79 -17.09 -2.08
N LEU A 135 5.57 -16.73 -1.06
CA LEU A 135 6.99 -17.07 -0.92
C LEU A 135 7.26 -18.19 0.11
N GLY A 136 6.23 -18.76 0.72
CA GLY A 136 6.39 -19.82 1.72
C GLY A 136 7.15 -19.30 2.95
N ASN A 137 8.35 -19.84 3.20
CA ASN A 137 9.23 -19.42 4.31
C ASN A 137 10.41 -18.54 3.86
N ALA A 138 10.49 -18.16 2.58
CA ALA A 138 11.69 -17.53 2.03
C ALA A 138 12.11 -16.23 2.76
N LEU A 139 11.15 -15.43 3.27
CA LEU A 139 11.51 -14.22 4.03
C LEU A 139 11.93 -14.53 5.47
N VAL A 140 11.61 -15.72 5.99
CA VAL A 140 12.15 -16.19 7.27
C VAL A 140 13.59 -16.64 7.10
N ASP A 141 13.84 -17.41 6.04
CA ASP A 141 15.17 -17.97 5.74
C ASP A 141 16.13 -16.89 5.25
N ASN A 142 15.62 -15.90 4.50
CA ASN A 142 16.38 -14.76 3.98
C ASN A 142 15.58 -13.44 4.12
N PRO A 143 15.55 -12.83 5.32
CA PRO A 143 14.82 -11.59 5.55
C PRO A 143 15.38 -10.40 4.75
N GLY A 144 16.63 -10.48 4.29
CA GLY A 144 17.25 -9.48 3.41
C GLY A 144 16.55 -9.31 2.05
N MET A 145 15.74 -10.28 1.61
CA MET A 145 14.96 -10.14 0.37
C MET A 145 14.08 -8.88 0.36
N VAL A 146 13.59 -8.45 1.53
CA VAL A 146 12.74 -7.26 1.67
C VAL A 146 13.49 -5.95 1.37
N SER A 147 14.82 -5.92 1.55
CA SER A 147 15.67 -4.76 1.23
C SER A 147 16.44 -4.90 -0.07
N GLN A 148 16.32 -6.04 -0.77
CA GLN A 148 17.03 -6.34 -2.01
C GLN A 148 16.11 -6.36 -3.24
N ASP A 149 14.82 -6.70 -3.07
CA ASP A 149 13.82 -6.66 -4.14
C ASP A 149 12.73 -5.62 -3.81
N PRO A 150 12.61 -4.53 -4.58
CA PRO A 150 11.64 -3.49 -4.28
C PRO A 150 10.19 -3.93 -4.50
N VAL A 151 9.94 -4.93 -5.35
CA VAL A 151 8.60 -5.52 -5.51
C VAL A 151 8.22 -6.28 -4.25
N ILE A 152 9.15 -7.04 -3.67
CA ILE A 152 8.92 -7.72 -2.38
C ILE A 152 8.72 -6.68 -1.27
N ALA A 153 9.54 -5.64 -1.21
CA ALA A 153 9.39 -4.55 -0.25
C ALA A 153 7.98 -3.93 -0.28
N PHE A 154 7.48 -3.58 -1.47
CA PHE A 154 6.13 -3.07 -1.61
C PHE A 154 5.05 -4.12 -1.31
N LYS A 155 5.26 -5.38 -1.69
CA LYS A 155 4.30 -6.46 -1.41
C LYS A 155 4.13 -6.69 0.09
N THR A 156 5.20 -6.64 0.89
CA THR A 156 5.09 -6.77 2.35
C THR A 156 4.35 -5.57 2.96
N ALA A 157 4.62 -4.34 2.49
CA ALA A 157 3.90 -3.16 2.95
C ALA A 157 2.40 -3.19 2.61
N ILE A 158 2.05 -3.56 1.37
CA ILE A 158 0.65 -3.67 0.96
C ILE A 158 -0.03 -4.84 1.67
N TRP A 159 0.65 -5.97 1.87
CA TRP A 159 0.13 -7.06 2.69
C TRP A 159 -0.26 -6.58 4.09
N TYR A 160 0.64 -5.86 4.78
CA TYR A 160 0.36 -5.33 6.12
C TYR A 160 -0.87 -4.40 6.09
N TRP A 161 -0.94 -3.52 5.10
CA TRP A 161 -2.07 -2.60 4.91
C TRP A 161 -3.42 -3.30 4.71
N MET A 162 -3.41 -4.41 3.98
CA MET A 162 -4.61 -5.17 3.60
C MET A 162 -5.03 -6.22 4.64
N THR A 163 -4.20 -6.48 5.66
CA THR A 163 -4.40 -7.60 6.59
C THR A 163 -4.84 -7.11 7.96
N ALA A 164 -6.00 -7.59 8.43
CA ALA A 164 -6.41 -7.40 9.82
C ALA A 164 -5.53 -8.24 10.76
N GLN A 165 -5.19 -7.71 11.93
CA GLN A 165 -4.29 -8.35 12.88
C GLN A 165 -4.95 -8.44 14.26
N GLY A 166 -5.40 -9.64 14.63
CA GLY A 166 -6.13 -9.86 15.88
C GLY A 166 -7.37 -8.98 15.96
N ALA A 167 -7.45 -8.13 16.99
CA ALA A 167 -8.55 -7.20 17.19
C ALA A 167 -8.45 -5.91 16.32
N LYS A 168 -7.29 -5.66 15.67
CA LYS A 168 -7.10 -4.50 14.80
C LYS A 168 -7.68 -4.80 13.41
N PRO A 169 -8.56 -3.94 12.86
CA PRO A 169 -8.98 -4.08 11.47
C PRO A 169 -7.82 -3.80 10.51
N SER A 170 -8.00 -4.12 9.23
CA SER A 170 -7.03 -3.72 8.20
C SER A 170 -7.07 -2.20 7.98
N CYS A 171 -5.93 -1.60 7.64
CA CYS A 171 -5.89 -0.20 7.22
C CYS A 171 -6.77 0.04 5.98
N HIS A 172 -6.81 -0.95 5.07
CA HIS A 172 -7.71 -0.97 3.92
C HIS A 172 -9.18 -0.75 4.31
N ASP A 173 -9.72 -1.55 5.24
CA ASP A 173 -11.13 -1.46 5.61
C ASP A 173 -11.46 -0.15 6.31
N VAL A 174 -10.51 0.38 7.10
CA VAL A 174 -10.64 1.71 7.72
C VAL A 174 -10.71 2.80 6.65
N MET A 175 -9.77 2.80 5.70
CA MET A 175 -9.65 3.87 4.70
C MET A 175 -10.70 3.79 3.60
N THR A 176 -11.28 2.60 3.37
CA THR A 176 -12.37 2.40 2.41
C THR A 176 -13.76 2.49 3.03
N GLY A 177 -13.85 2.69 4.35
CA GLY A 177 -15.12 2.82 5.07
C GLY A 177 -15.88 1.51 5.24
N LYS A 178 -15.20 0.36 5.08
CA LYS A 178 -15.78 -0.97 5.32
C LYS A 178 -15.76 -1.37 6.79
N TRP A 179 -14.83 -0.82 7.57
CA TRP A 179 -14.77 -1.09 8.99
C TRP A 179 -15.80 -0.27 9.77
N THR A 180 -16.56 -0.95 10.62
CA THR A 180 -17.52 -0.33 11.54
C THR A 180 -17.01 -0.48 12.97
N PRO A 181 -16.78 0.62 13.72
CA PRO A 181 -16.32 0.54 15.10
C PRO A 181 -17.33 -0.14 16.02
N THR A 182 -16.81 -1.01 16.89
CA THR A 182 -17.55 -1.62 17.99
C THR A 182 -17.84 -0.60 19.10
N ASN A 183 -18.63 -0.98 20.11
CA ASN A 183 -18.86 -0.13 21.27
C ASN A 183 -17.56 0.15 22.06
N ASP A 184 -16.65 -0.84 22.16
CA ASP A 184 -15.33 -0.65 22.79
C ASP A 184 -14.45 0.33 22.01
N ASP A 185 -14.49 0.27 20.66
CA ASP A 185 -13.76 1.21 19.81
C ASP A 185 -14.23 2.65 20.03
N ARG A 186 -15.56 2.86 20.07
CA ARG A 186 -16.16 4.18 20.32
C ARG A 186 -15.78 4.68 21.71
N ALA A 187 -15.86 3.83 22.74
CA ALA A 187 -15.48 4.18 24.10
C ALA A 187 -13.99 4.59 24.21
N LYS A 188 -13.13 4.08 23.34
CA LYS A 188 -11.69 4.38 23.29
C LYS A 188 -11.33 5.40 22.20
N ASN A 189 -12.32 6.11 21.63
CA ASN A 189 -12.15 7.10 20.55
C ASN A 189 -11.42 6.56 19.31
N ARG A 190 -11.52 5.25 19.04
CA ARG A 190 -11.03 4.63 17.79
C ARG A 190 -12.11 4.80 16.73
N LEU A 191 -12.04 5.90 16.00
CA LEU A 191 -12.97 6.24 14.91
C LEU A 191 -12.32 6.03 13.54
N PRO A 192 -13.10 5.72 12.48
CA PRO A 192 -12.55 5.50 11.14
C PRO A 192 -11.80 6.72 10.63
N GLY A 193 -10.60 6.50 10.10
CA GLY A 193 -9.79 7.56 9.49
C GLY A 193 -8.29 7.36 9.69
N TYR A 194 -7.53 8.41 9.35
CA TYR A 194 -6.08 8.38 9.36
C TYR A 194 -5.50 8.15 10.77
N GLY A 195 -6.10 8.74 11.81
CA GLY A 195 -5.66 8.54 13.20
C GLY A 195 -5.76 7.08 13.67
N LEU A 196 -6.82 6.37 13.29
CA LEU A 196 -6.92 4.94 13.58
C LEU A 196 -5.90 4.12 12.76
N THR A 197 -5.64 4.51 11.51
CA THR A 197 -4.60 3.90 10.68
C THR A 197 -3.23 4.00 11.38
N THR A 198 -2.88 5.17 11.93
CA THR A 198 -1.67 5.34 12.76
C THR A 198 -1.69 4.45 14.00
N ASN A 199 -2.85 4.31 14.67
CA ASN A 199 -2.98 3.43 15.83
C ASN A 199 -2.79 1.95 15.48
N ILE A 200 -3.29 1.50 14.32
CA ILE A 200 -3.09 0.13 13.83
C ILE A 200 -1.61 -0.15 13.63
N ILE A 201 -0.90 0.75 12.96
CA ILE A 201 0.52 0.61 12.61
C ILE A 201 1.39 0.70 13.87
N ASN A 202 1.33 1.80 14.62
CA ASN A 202 2.28 2.10 15.71
C ASN A 202 1.62 2.51 17.04
N GLY A 203 0.33 2.24 17.24
CA GLY A 203 -0.44 2.71 18.41
C GLY A 203 0.03 2.25 19.79
N ALA A 204 0.94 1.26 19.88
CA ALA A 204 1.55 0.87 21.14
C ALA A 204 2.64 1.86 21.62
N TRP A 205 3.24 2.63 20.70
CA TRP A 205 4.33 3.58 21.01
C TRP A 205 3.82 4.98 21.42
N PHE A 206 2.61 5.37 21.00
CA PHE A 206 2.03 6.69 21.29
C PHE A 206 1.45 6.86 22.70
N ARG A 207 1.60 5.88 23.61
CA ARG A 207 1.17 6.00 25.01
C ARG A 207 2.23 6.52 25.97
N VAL A 208 3.47 6.71 25.52
CA VAL A 208 4.56 7.17 26.38
C VAL A 208 5.47 8.13 25.63
N ARG A 209 5.01 9.37 25.43
CA ARG A 209 5.86 10.57 25.37
C ARG A 209 5.10 11.73 25.97
#